data_AF-A0A397YLC8-F1
#
_entry.id   AF-A0A397YLC8-F1
#
_cell.length_a   1.000
_cell.length_b   1.000
_cell.length_c   1.000
_cell.angle_alpha   90.00
_cell.angle_beta   90.00
_cell.angle_gamma   90.00
#
_symmetry.space_group_name_H-M   'P 1'
#
loop_
_entity.id
_entity.type
_entity.pdbx_description
1 polymer ?
#
loop_
_entity_poly.entity_id
_entity_poly.type
_entity_poly.pdbx_seq_one_letter_code
_entity_poly.pdbx_strand_id
1 'polypeptide(L)'
;MCGTPICAMRTFEGHDGCYPYRNLVKGYCMVRLQRTNYKMFSLIKFNMTTNSVSSYYLKLLARDPDVSPSYKTFQVWIDEKSFGRLDFTCSVARLKEEAKGEGDSAKESFMPHYHGDREASVPFVGELALWPSAADVNDESRFYMVNRSEWGATGWIFMYLVLVIYLHDKFIVTRDRDYQSKLKIVNMVIETSADDSEPFEFGKHVERRAIVRRVICEST
;
A
#
# COMPACT_ATOMS: atom_id res chain seq x y z
N MET A 1 -32.16 -16.71 8.29
CA MET A 1 -31.03 -16.94 7.38
C MET A 1 -30.59 -15.58 6.84
N CYS A 2 -29.41 -15.10 7.22
CA CYS A 2 -28.86 -13.87 6.63
C CYS A 2 -27.96 -14.31 5.46
N GLY A 3 -28.37 -14.03 4.23
CA GLY A 3 -27.56 -14.37 3.06
C GLY A 3 -26.43 -13.37 2.91
N THR A 4 -25.18 -13.84 3.00
CA THR A 4 -23.99 -13.00 2.74
C THR A 4 -24.14 -12.35 1.37
N PRO A 5 -24.11 -11.01 1.25
CA PRO A 5 -24.27 -10.35 -0.03
C PRO A 5 -23.07 -10.72 -0.92
N ILE A 6 -23.33 -11.45 -2.01
CA ILE A 6 -22.33 -11.75 -3.04
C ILE A 6 -22.01 -10.44 -3.75
N CYS A 7 -21.08 -9.67 -3.20
CA CYS A 7 -20.68 -8.39 -3.77
C CYS A 7 -19.96 -8.64 -5.09
N ALA A 8 -20.61 -8.23 -6.18
CA ALA A 8 -20.09 -8.43 -7.52
C ALA A 8 -18.77 -7.66 -7.71
N MET A 9 -17.68 -8.41 -7.89
CA MET A 9 -16.45 -7.84 -8.42
C MET A 9 -16.71 -7.20 -9.78
N ARG A 10 -16.09 -6.04 -10.01
CA ARG A 10 -15.92 -5.49 -11.36
C ARG A 10 -14.51 -5.73 -11.84
N THR A 11 -14.38 -6.30 -13.03
CA THR A 11 -13.13 -6.43 -13.77
C THR A 11 -12.85 -5.14 -14.53
N PHE A 12 -11.62 -4.66 -14.49
CA PHE A 12 -11.15 -3.50 -15.24
C PHE A 12 -9.84 -3.86 -15.95
N GLU A 13 -9.80 -3.70 -17.26
CA GLU A 13 -8.56 -3.89 -18.04
C GLU A 13 -7.62 -2.68 -17.85
N GLY A 14 -6.33 -2.95 -17.71
CA GLY A 14 -5.33 -1.98 -17.27
C GLY A 14 -4.69 -1.18 -18.40
N HIS A 15 -4.80 -1.66 -19.65
CA HIS A 15 -4.18 -1.04 -20.83
C HIS A 15 -4.81 0.31 -21.20
N ASP A 16 -6.13 0.45 -21.11
CA ASP A 16 -6.84 1.66 -21.54
C ASP A 16 -6.65 2.85 -20.58
N GLY A 17 -6.25 2.58 -19.33
CA GLY A 17 -6.15 3.59 -18.28
C GLY A 17 -7.50 4.13 -17.75
N CYS A 18 -8.61 3.81 -18.42
CA CYS A 18 -9.98 4.23 -18.11
C CYS A 18 -10.62 3.37 -17.01
N TYR A 19 -10.05 3.42 -15.81
CA TYR A 19 -10.55 2.71 -14.62
C TYR A 19 -10.56 3.60 -13.37
N PRO A 20 -11.47 3.35 -12.41
CA PRO A 20 -11.58 4.16 -11.20
C PRO A 20 -10.29 4.11 -10.38
N TYR A 21 -10.02 5.20 -9.66
CA TYR A 21 -8.92 5.32 -8.69
C TYR A 21 -7.53 4.96 -9.25
N ARG A 22 -7.29 5.23 -10.55
CA ARG A 22 -6.09 4.86 -11.32
C ARG A 22 -4.76 4.98 -10.57
N ASN A 23 -4.57 6.05 -9.81
CA ASN A 23 -3.31 6.32 -9.12
C ASN A 23 -3.18 5.61 -7.75
N LEU A 24 -4.30 5.31 -7.09
CA LEU A 24 -4.35 4.41 -5.92
C LEU A 24 -4.00 2.97 -6.34
N VAL A 25 -4.64 2.49 -7.42
CA VAL A 25 -4.39 1.16 -8.01
C VAL A 25 -2.93 0.99 -8.44
N LYS A 26 -2.31 2.03 -9.04
CA LYS A 26 -0.86 2.05 -9.30
C LYS A 26 -0.03 2.04 -8.01
N GLY A 27 -0.40 2.84 -7.01
CA GLY A 27 0.30 2.89 -5.72
C GLY A 27 0.38 1.52 -5.04
N TYR A 28 -0.73 0.76 -5.03
CA TYR A 28 -0.75 -0.62 -4.55
C TYR A 28 0.22 -1.56 -5.29
N CYS A 29 0.31 -1.44 -6.62
CA CYS A 29 1.28 -2.20 -7.41
C CYS A 29 2.73 -1.88 -6.99
N MET A 30 3.02 -0.60 -6.74
CA MET A 30 4.37 -0.14 -6.36
C MET A 30 4.77 -0.53 -4.93
N VAL A 31 3.84 -0.50 -3.96
CA VAL A 31 4.11 -0.90 -2.56
C VAL A 31 4.64 -2.32 -2.46
N ARG A 32 4.08 -3.27 -3.23
CA ARG A 32 4.63 -4.63 -3.28
C ARG A 32 6.00 -4.63 -3.95
N LEU A 33 6.09 -4.06 -5.16
CA LEU A 33 7.30 -4.15 -5.97
C LEU A 33 8.53 -3.55 -5.28
N GLN A 34 8.34 -2.60 -4.35
CA GLN A 34 9.40 -2.09 -3.45
C GLN A 34 10.17 -3.20 -2.68
N ARG A 35 9.55 -4.37 -2.38
CA ARG A 35 10.23 -5.52 -1.75
C ARG A 35 10.92 -6.44 -2.77
N THR A 36 11.10 -6.00 -4.01
CA THR A 36 11.68 -6.79 -5.13
C THR A 36 12.55 -5.90 -6.02
N ASN A 37 13.44 -6.48 -6.81
CA ASN A 37 14.23 -5.70 -7.79
C ASN A 37 13.40 -5.25 -9.01
N TYR A 38 12.19 -5.80 -9.19
CA TYR A 38 11.35 -5.56 -10.36
C TYR A 38 10.66 -4.19 -10.33
N LYS A 39 10.73 -3.46 -11.45
CA LYS A 39 10.05 -2.17 -11.64
C LYS A 39 8.71 -2.38 -12.36
N MET A 40 7.67 -1.63 -11.96
CA MET A 40 6.35 -1.74 -12.61
C MET A 40 6.45 -1.29 -14.07
N PHE A 41 6.00 -2.13 -15.01
CA PHE A 41 5.94 -1.78 -16.43
C PHE A 41 4.51 -1.37 -16.83
N SER A 42 3.53 -2.24 -16.59
CA SER A 42 2.12 -1.95 -16.88
C SER A 42 1.18 -2.75 -15.98
N LEU A 43 -0.01 -2.20 -15.71
CA LEU A 43 -1.12 -2.98 -15.17
C LEU A 43 -1.75 -3.74 -16.35
N ILE A 44 -1.87 -5.06 -16.25
CA ILE A 44 -2.58 -5.87 -17.23
C ILE A 44 -4.08 -5.67 -16.99
N LYS A 45 -4.54 -5.95 -15.77
CA LYS A 45 -5.92 -5.77 -15.31
C LYS A 45 -6.09 -5.94 -13.81
N PHE A 46 -7.27 -5.65 -13.29
CA PHE A 46 -7.64 -5.97 -11.92
C PHE A 46 -9.12 -6.27 -11.73
N ASN A 47 -9.43 -6.96 -10.65
CA ASN A 47 -10.78 -7.07 -10.09
C ASN A 47 -10.87 -6.18 -8.84
N MET A 48 -12.04 -5.60 -8.59
CA MET A 48 -12.32 -4.73 -7.44
C MET A 48 -13.74 -5.01 -6.91
N THR A 49 -13.92 -5.11 -5.59
CA THR A 49 -15.25 -5.10 -4.93
C THR A 49 -15.79 -3.67 -4.80
N THR A 50 -17.11 -3.46 -4.95
CA THR A 50 -17.68 -2.11 -5.11
C THR A 50 -18.25 -1.50 -3.81
N ASN A 51 -17.56 -1.64 -2.68
CA ASN A 51 -17.94 -1.04 -1.40
C ASN A 51 -16.99 0.10 -1.00
N SER A 52 -17.32 0.84 0.07
CA SER A 52 -16.47 1.90 0.64
C SER A 52 -15.04 1.41 0.92
N VAL A 53 -14.95 0.21 1.49
CA VAL A 53 -13.72 -0.57 1.70
C VAL A 53 -13.68 -1.64 0.60
N SER A 54 -12.58 -1.69 -0.15
CA SER A 54 -12.44 -2.49 -1.38
C SER A 54 -11.29 -3.51 -1.29
N SER A 55 -11.58 -4.74 -1.69
CA SER A 55 -10.56 -5.74 -2.05
C SER A 55 -10.17 -5.57 -3.52
N TYR A 56 -8.88 -5.59 -3.81
CA TYR A 56 -8.30 -5.47 -5.15
C TYR A 56 -7.44 -6.70 -5.47
N TYR A 57 -7.71 -7.35 -6.60
CA TYR A 57 -6.87 -8.41 -7.14
C TYR A 57 -6.28 -7.98 -8.48
N LEU A 58 -5.00 -7.60 -8.43
CA LEU A 58 -4.23 -6.93 -9.46
C LEU A 58 -3.39 -7.94 -10.25
N LYS A 59 -3.31 -7.79 -11.57
CA LYS A 59 -2.35 -8.48 -12.43
C LYS A 59 -1.55 -7.45 -13.22
N LEU A 60 -0.23 -7.48 -13.08
CA LEU A 60 0.67 -6.51 -13.68
C LEU A 60 1.87 -7.18 -14.34
N LEU A 61 2.43 -6.50 -15.34
CA LEU A 61 3.78 -6.77 -15.82
C LEU A 61 4.76 -5.92 -15.01
N ALA A 62 5.79 -6.56 -14.49
CA ALA A 62 6.97 -5.91 -13.98
C ALA A 62 8.19 -6.35 -14.79
N ARG A 63 9.18 -5.47 -14.86
CA ARG A 63 10.43 -5.68 -15.58
C ARG A 63 11.59 -5.72 -14.59
N ASP A 64 12.44 -6.72 -14.73
CA ASP A 64 13.75 -6.72 -14.11
C ASP A 64 14.63 -5.62 -14.76
N PRO A 65 15.25 -4.71 -13.98
CA PRO A 65 16.12 -3.68 -14.54
C PRO A 65 17.43 -4.25 -15.08
N ASP A 66 17.92 -5.34 -14.49
CA ASP A 66 19.25 -5.90 -14.68
C ASP A 66 19.23 -7.05 -15.71
N VAL A 67 18.08 -7.72 -15.87
CA VAL A 67 17.87 -8.79 -16.86
C VAL A 67 16.98 -8.34 -18.01
N SER A 68 17.57 -8.22 -19.21
CA SER A 68 16.86 -7.81 -20.43
C SER A 68 16.82 -8.94 -21.48
N PRO A 69 15.66 -9.32 -22.04
CA PRO A 69 14.31 -8.77 -21.84
C PRO A 69 13.39 -9.72 -21.04
N SER A 70 13.53 -9.81 -19.70
CA SER A 70 12.62 -10.62 -18.87
C SER A 70 11.49 -9.79 -18.24
N TYR A 71 10.37 -9.66 -18.97
CA TYR A 71 9.10 -9.24 -18.38
C TYR A 71 8.48 -10.40 -17.60
N LYS A 72 8.03 -10.14 -16.37
CA LYS A 72 7.37 -11.13 -15.51
C LYS A 72 5.98 -10.66 -15.09
N THR A 73 5.04 -11.59 -15.03
CA THR A 73 3.67 -11.29 -14.56
C THR A 73 3.58 -11.53 -13.06
N PHE A 74 3.26 -10.48 -12.30
CA PHE A 74 2.94 -10.57 -10.88
C PHE A 74 1.43 -10.59 -10.67
N GLN A 75 1.00 -11.29 -9.60
CA GLN A 75 -0.33 -11.19 -9.03
C GLN A 75 -0.21 -10.53 -7.65
N VAL A 76 -1.02 -9.51 -7.37
CA VAL A 76 -1.03 -8.81 -6.08
C VAL A 76 -2.47 -8.68 -5.59
N TRP A 77 -2.73 -9.11 -4.37
CA TRP A 77 -4.00 -8.97 -3.67
C TRP A 77 -3.81 -7.95 -2.54
N ILE A 78 -4.66 -6.92 -2.53
CA ILE A 78 -4.81 -5.94 -1.46
C ILE A 78 -6.23 -6.04 -0.89
N ASP A 79 -6.35 -6.10 0.43
CA ASP A 79 -7.62 -5.90 1.13
C ASP A 79 -7.53 -4.59 1.92
N GLU A 80 -8.29 -3.56 1.52
CA GLU A 80 -8.51 -2.38 2.40
C GLU A 80 -9.20 -2.85 3.69
N LYS A 81 -8.89 -2.19 4.81
CA LYS A 81 -9.46 -2.51 6.14
C LYS A 81 -10.31 -1.38 6.72
N SER A 82 -9.96 -0.11 6.47
CA SER A 82 -10.80 1.04 6.83
C SER A 82 -10.83 2.12 5.76
N PHE A 83 -11.95 2.85 5.71
CA PHE A 83 -12.18 3.93 4.74
C PHE A 83 -11.49 5.23 5.19
N GLY A 84 -10.90 5.97 4.24
CA GLY A 84 -10.28 7.27 4.51
C GLY A 84 -8.88 7.22 5.14
N ARG A 85 -8.32 6.02 5.39
CA ARG A 85 -7.04 5.80 6.09
C ARG A 85 -6.10 4.91 5.26
N LEU A 86 -4.79 5.00 5.50
CA LEU A 86 -3.81 4.07 4.95
C LEU A 86 -3.81 2.78 5.79
N ASP A 87 -4.83 1.95 5.58
CA ASP A 87 -5.05 0.73 6.33
C ASP A 87 -5.53 -0.36 5.37
N PHE A 88 -4.60 -1.25 5.01
CA PHE A 88 -4.83 -2.38 4.12
C PHE A 88 -3.84 -3.51 4.43
N THR A 89 -4.10 -4.71 3.92
CA THR A 89 -3.18 -5.85 3.98
C THR A 89 -2.89 -6.37 2.58
N CYS A 90 -1.65 -6.78 2.32
CA CYS A 90 -1.20 -7.31 1.03
C CYS A 90 -1.08 -8.84 1.12
N SER A 91 -2.23 -9.51 1.00
CA SER A 91 -2.43 -10.91 1.38
C SER A 91 -1.71 -11.92 0.48
N VAL A 92 -1.60 -11.62 -0.83
CA VAL A 92 -0.91 -12.47 -1.82
C VAL A 92 -0.11 -11.59 -2.78
N ALA A 93 1.14 -11.95 -3.08
CA ALA A 93 2.01 -11.10 -3.89
C ALA A 93 3.16 -11.84 -4.60
N ARG A 94 2.81 -12.82 -5.45
CA ARG A 94 3.72 -13.82 -6.07
C ARG A 94 3.83 -13.70 -7.60
N LEU A 95 4.85 -14.31 -8.21
CA LEU A 95 4.94 -14.49 -9.65
C LEU A 95 3.87 -15.47 -10.15
N LYS A 96 3.34 -15.22 -11.34
CA LYS A 96 2.36 -16.11 -11.99
C LYS A 96 2.93 -17.47 -12.41
N GLU A 97 4.26 -17.59 -12.49
CA GLU A 97 4.96 -18.84 -12.84
C GLU A 97 5.14 -19.75 -11.60
N GLU A 98 5.46 -19.19 -10.44
CA GLU A 98 5.49 -19.89 -9.15
C GLU A 98 4.13 -20.57 -8.87
N ALA A 99 3.04 -19.83 -9.09
CA ALA A 99 1.66 -20.31 -9.01
C ALA A 99 1.24 -21.36 -10.08
N LYS A 100 2.20 -21.99 -10.76
CA LYS A 100 2.01 -23.19 -11.61
C LYS A 100 2.86 -24.39 -11.19
N GLY A 101 3.91 -24.19 -10.38
CA GLY A 101 4.86 -25.26 -10.00
C GLY A 101 4.39 -26.13 -8.84
N GLU A 102 3.37 -25.69 -8.11
CA GLU A 102 2.93 -26.27 -6.84
C GLU A 102 1.54 -26.90 -6.97
N GLY A 103 1.38 -28.13 -6.45
CA GLY A 103 0.15 -28.90 -6.53
C GLY A 103 -1.02 -28.22 -5.80
N ASP A 104 -2.16 -28.11 -6.49
CA ASP A 104 -3.44 -27.54 -6.05
C ASP A 104 -3.47 -26.10 -5.47
N SER A 105 -2.36 -25.50 -5.01
CA SER A 105 -2.31 -24.07 -4.59
C SER A 105 -2.56 -23.09 -5.76
N ALA A 106 -2.43 -23.57 -7.00
CA ALA A 106 -2.85 -22.90 -8.23
C ALA A 106 -4.37 -22.69 -8.36
N LYS A 107 -5.19 -23.34 -7.51
CA LYS A 107 -6.66 -23.26 -7.49
C LYS A 107 -7.22 -22.50 -6.28
N GLU A 108 -6.44 -21.66 -5.60
CA GLU A 108 -7.05 -20.68 -4.68
C GLU A 108 -7.99 -19.76 -5.49
N SER A 109 -9.29 -20.07 -5.41
CA SER A 109 -10.35 -19.22 -5.92
C SER A 109 -10.26 -17.89 -5.20
N PHE A 110 -10.43 -16.78 -5.95
CA PHE A 110 -10.54 -15.48 -5.30
C PHE A 110 -11.78 -15.49 -4.41
N MET A 111 -11.55 -15.59 -3.10
CA MET A 111 -12.56 -15.52 -2.07
C MET A 111 -12.31 -14.22 -1.31
N PRO A 112 -13.03 -13.13 -1.64
CA PRO A 112 -12.79 -11.83 -1.01
C PRO A 112 -13.02 -11.96 0.49
N HIS A 113 -12.08 -11.45 1.29
CA HIS A 113 -12.13 -11.52 2.75
C HIS A 113 -13.18 -10.56 3.34
N TYR A 114 -14.46 -10.88 3.11
CA TYR A 114 -15.60 -10.26 3.78
C TYR A 114 -15.62 -10.65 5.25
N HIS A 115 -15.01 -9.82 6.10
CA HIS A 115 -15.20 -9.75 7.55
C HIS A 115 -15.49 -11.10 8.23
N GLY A 116 -14.59 -12.08 8.07
CA GLY A 116 -14.77 -13.41 8.65
C GLY A 116 -13.60 -14.38 8.37
N ASP A 117 -13.31 -15.19 9.39
CA ASP A 117 -12.82 -16.57 9.29
C ASP A 117 -11.51 -16.86 8.53
N ARG A 118 -10.59 -15.90 8.59
CA ARG A 118 -9.18 -16.26 8.85
C ARG A 118 -8.53 -15.21 9.73
N GLU A 119 -8.23 -15.60 10.97
CA GLU A 119 -7.19 -14.93 11.76
C GLU A 119 -5.82 -15.23 11.13
N ALA A 120 -5.55 -14.58 10.00
CA ALA A 120 -4.18 -14.29 9.61
C ALA A 120 -3.65 -13.32 10.68
N SER A 121 -3.04 -13.90 11.72
CA SER A 121 -2.60 -13.29 12.99
C SER A 121 -2.40 -11.78 12.86
N VAL A 122 -3.36 -11.00 13.36
CA VAL A 122 -3.44 -9.56 13.08
C VAL A 122 -2.14 -8.91 13.56
N PRO A 123 -1.23 -8.45 12.66
CA PRO A 123 0.19 -8.31 13.03
C PRO A 123 0.47 -7.23 14.08
N PHE A 124 -0.51 -6.35 14.30
CA PHE A 124 -0.56 -5.38 15.37
C PHE A 124 -2.03 -5.01 15.63
N VAL A 125 -2.42 -4.90 16.90
CA VAL A 125 -3.72 -4.36 17.33
C VAL A 125 -3.46 -3.28 18.36
N GLY A 126 -3.52 -2.02 17.94
CA GLY A 126 -3.24 -0.84 18.74
C GLY A 126 -3.30 0.42 17.88
N GLU A 127 -3.26 1.59 18.50
CA GLU A 127 -3.36 2.87 17.78
C GLU A 127 -2.05 3.22 17.05
N LEU A 128 -2.13 4.17 16.11
CA LEU A 128 -0.95 4.75 15.48
C LEU A 128 -0.31 5.73 16.46
N ALA A 129 0.99 5.57 16.71
CA ALA A 129 1.77 6.52 17.49
C ALA A 129 1.61 7.95 16.93
N LEU A 130 1.72 8.94 17.81
CA LEU A 130 1.61 10.35 17.42
C LEU A 130 2.95 10.87 16.89
N TRP A 131 2.94 12.08 16.33
CA TRP A 131 4.16 12.66 15.75
C TRP A 131 5.16 12.99 16.89
N PRO A 132 6.43 12.53 16.82
CA PRO A 132 7.39 12.70 17.91
C PRO A 132 7.69 14.16 18.20
N SER A 133 7.91 14.49 19.47
CA SER A 133 8.24 15.85 19.90
C SER A 133 9.66 16.23 19.48
N ALA A 134 9.98 17.52 19.60
CA ALA A 134 11.34 18.01 19.35
C ALA A 134 12.38 17.50 20.36
N ALA A 135 11.97 16.86 21.47
CA ALA A 135 12.87 16.16 22.38
C ALA A 135 13.11 14.72 21.89
N ASP A 136 12.04 14.00 21.56
CA ASP A 136 12.09 12.60 21.09
C ASP A 136 12.88 12.47 19.78
N VAL A 137 12.75 13.44 18.88
CA VAL A 137 13.51 13.50 17.61
C VAL A 137 15.03 13.61 17.81
N ASN A 138 15.51 14.03 18.99
CA ASN A 138 16.94 14.03 19.32
C ASN A 138 17.43 12.70 19.92
N ASP A 139 16.52 11.75 20.20
CA ASP A 139 16.89 10.39 20.57
C ASP A 139 17.24 9.59 19.32
N GLU A 140 18.49 9.73 18.87
CA GLU A 140 19.06 8.99 17.73
C GLU A 140 19.03 7.46 17.92
N SER A 141 18.75 6.94 19.13
CA SER A 141 18.59 5.50 19.38
C SER A 141 17.19 4.96 19.04
N ARG A 142 16.18 5.84 18.99
CA ARG A 142 14.78 5.50 18.68
C ARG A 142 14.31 6.08 17.34
N PHE A 143 14.76 7.28 16.98
CA PHE A 143 14.28 8.03 15.82
C PHE A 143 15.42 8.44 14.87
N TYR A 144 15.25 8.11 13.59
CA TYR A 144 16.15 8.52 12.52
C TYR A 144 15.56 9.67 11.70
N MET A 145 16.17 10.86 11.77
CA MET A 145 15.83 12.03 10.95
C MET A 145 16.46 11.90 9.56
N VAL A 146 15.64 11.74 8.52
CA VAL A 146 16.12 11.47 7.16
C VAL A 146 16.62 12.75 6.49
N ASN A 147 17.90 12.78 6.15
CA ASN A 147 18.56 13.96 5.60
C ASN A 147 18.15 14.21 4.14
N ARG A 148 18.21 15.47 3.69
CA ARG A 148 17.77 15.89 2.34
C ARG A 148 18.55 15.23 1.20
N SER A 149 19.78 14.78 1.48
CA SER A 149 20.59 13.95 0.58
C SER A 149 19.98 12.59 0.28
N GLU A 150 19.28 11.99 1.24
CA GLU A 150 18.72 10.64 1.16
C GLU A 150 17.32 10.61 0.52
N TRP A 151 16.65 11.75 0.40
CA TRP A 151 15.26 11.84 -0.06
C TRP A 151 15.03 11.21 -1.45
N GLY A 152 16.06 11.19 -2.31
CA GLY A 152 16.03 10.51 -3.60
C GLY A 152 16.06 8.98 -3.50
N ALA A 153 16.77 8.42 -2.51
CA ALA A 153 16.76 6.99 -2.20
C ALA A 153 15.46 6.58 -1.49
N THR A 154 14.90 7.46 -0.65
CA THR A 154 13.61 7.24 0.03
C THR A 154 12.38 7.57 -0.83
N GLY A 155 12.45 7.39 -2.16
CA GLY A 155 11.30 7.61 -3.06
C GLY A 155 10.06 6.78 -2.70
N TRP A 156 10.24 5.68 -1.97
CA TRP A 156 9.18 4.87 -1.38
C TRP A 156 8.37 5.60 -0.28
N ILE A 157 8.97 6.53 0.46
CA ILE A 157 8.26 7.33 1.48
C ILE A 157 7.33 8.35 0.80
N PHE A 158 7.75 8.94 -0.32
CA PHE A 158 6.87 9.80 -1.13
C PHE A 158 5.68 9.01 -1.70
N MET A 159 5.89 7.76 -2.14
CA MET A 159 4.81 6.84 -2.54
C MET A 159 3.81 6.59 -1.41
N TYR A 160 4.27 6.34 -0.18
CA TYR A 160 3.38 6.16 0.99
C TYR A 160 2.61 7.44 1.33
N LEU A 161 3.26 8.61 1.34
CA LEU A 161 2.59 9.91 1.52
C LEU A 161 1.47 10.13 0.49
N VAL A 162 1.74 9.87 -0.78
CA VAL A 162 0.76 9.96 -1.87
C VAL A 162 -0.39 8.97 -1.67
N LEU A 163 -0.13 7.76 -1.19
CA LEU A 163 -1.14 6.75 -0.89
C LEU A 163 -2.06 7.11 0.29
N VAL A 164 -1.52 7.67 1.38
CA VAL A 164 -2.35 8.20 2.48
C VAL A 164 -3.38 9.19 1.95
N ILE A 165 -2.93 10.11 1.08
CA ILE A 165 -3.79 11.16 0.53
C ILE A 165 -4.81 10.58 -0.46
N TYR A 166 -4.44 9.57 -1.26
CA TYR A 166 -5.38 8.88 -2.16
C TYR A 166 -6.41 8.02 -1.44
N LEU A 167 -6.13 7.53 -0.23
CA LEU A 167 -7.12 6.80 0.57
C LEU A 167 -8.06 7.73 1.32
N HIS A 168 -7.54 8.84 1.84
CA HIS A 168 -8.34 9.93 2.40
C HIS A 168 -9.20 10.63 1.32
N ASP A 169 -8.70 10.73 0.09
CA ASP A 169 -9.36 11.43 -1.02
C ASP A 169 -9.16 10.69 -2.35
N LYS A 170 -9.95 9.64 -2.55
CA LYS A 170 -9.97 8.82 -3.78
C LYS A 170 -10.28 9.62 -5.06
N PHE A 171 -10.71 10.89 -4.96
CA PHE A 171 -11.06 11.77 -6.07
C PHE A 171 -10.12 12.99 -6.24
N ILE A 172 -9.04 13.10 -5.46
CA ILE A 172 -8.20 14.30 -5.47
C ILE A 172 -7.61 14.61 -6.85
N VAL A 173 -7.17 13.59 -7.59
CA VAL A 173 -6.56 13.76 -8.93
C VAL A 173 -7.57 14.11 -10.01
N THR A 174 -8.87 13.85 -9.78
CA THR A 174 -9.95 14.33 -10.65
C THR A 174 -10.16 15.84 -10.50
N ARG A 175 -9.91 16.38 -9.29
CA ARG A 175 -10.03 17.80 -8.97
C ARG A 175 -8.74 18.59 -9.21
N ASP A 176 -7.59 17.97 -8.98
CA ASP A 176 -6.27 18.56 -9.17
C ASP A 176 -5.29 17.52 -9.76
N ARG A 177 -5.09 17.56 -11.08
CA ARG A 177 -4.23 16.61 -11.80
C ARG A 177 -2.77 16.71 -11.37
N ASP A 178 -2.32 17.92 -11.05
CA ASP A 178 -0.94 18.25 -10.70
C ASP A 178 -0.70 18.21 -9.19
N TYR A 179 -1.63 17.65 -8.41
CA TYR A 179 -1.53 17.59 -6.96
C TYR A 179 -0.20 17.00 -6.45
N GLN A 180 0.34 15.96 -7.13
CA GLN A 180 1.61 15.36 -6.75
C GLN A 180 2.80 16.33 -6.85
N SER A 181 2.87 17.21 -7.86
CA SER A 181 4.00 18.14 -8.02
C SER A 181 3.93 19.31 -7.04
N LYS A 182 2.77 19.52 -6.41
CA LYS A 182 2.55 20.48 -5.31
C LYS A 182 2.90 19.91 -3.94
N LEU A 183 3.14 18.59 -3.83
CA LEU A 183 3.62 17.98 -2.59
C LEU A 183 5.12 18.24 -2.42
N LYS A 184 5.46 18.84 -1.28
CA LYS A 184 6.84 18.99 -0.82
C LYS A 184 6.97 18.37 0.56
N ILE A 185 7.86 17.38 0.69
CA ILE A 185 8.29 16.88 2.00
C ILE A 185 9.08 18.01 2.68
N VAL A 186 8.80 18.26 3.96
CA VAL A 186 9.44 19.32 4.73
C VAL A 186 10.48 18.72 5.68
N ASN A 187 10.01 17.81 6.54
CA ASN A 187 10.76 16.99 7.48
C ASN A 187 10.32 15.52 7.33
N MET A 188 11.14 14.57 7.78
CA MET A 188 10.86 13.13 7.69
C MET A 188 11.59 12.41 8.83
N VAL A 189 10.85 11.63 9.61
CA VAL A 189 11.39 10.82 10.72
C VAL A 189 10.98 9.37 10.50
N ILE A 190 11.90 8.44 10.75
CA ILE A 190 11.64 7.00 10.76
C ILE A 190 11.87 6.51 12.20
N GLU A 191 10.87 5.83 12.76
CA GLU A 191 11.01 5.09 14.02
C GLU A 191 11.25 3.61 13.69
N THR A 192 12.21 2.98 14.37
CA THR A 192 12.48 1.53 14.27
C THR A 192 12.39 0.93 15.66
N SER A 193 11.19 0.49 16.04
CA SER A 193 10.92 -0.03 17.38
C SER A 193 11.48 -1.44 17.60
N ALA A 194 11.95 -1.66 18.83
CA ALA A 194 11.90 -2.97 19.49
C ALA A 194 10.74 -3.05 20.51
N ASP A 195 10.25 -1.91 21.01
CA ASP A 195 9.10 -1.74 21.91
C ASP A 195 8.36 -0.40 21.60
N ASP A 196 7.07 -0.30 21.97
CA ASP A 196 6.18 0.85 21.70
C ASP A 196 5.93 1.75 22.94
N SER A 197 5.76 3.07 22.75
CA SER A 197 5.18 4.00 23.77
C SER A 197 4.71 5.36 23.18
N GLU A 198 3.69 5.97 23.80
CA GLU A 198 3.00 7.25 23.43
C GLU A 198 3.27 8.38 24.48
N PRO A 199 2.74 9.64 24.42
CA PRO A 199 1.90 10.39 23.43
C PRO A 199 2.51 11.81 23.10
N PHE A 200 1.89 12.97 22.75
CA PHE A 200 0.52 13.47 22.50
C PHE A 200 0.49 14.77 21.60
N GLU A 201 -0.56 14.97 20.76
CA GLU A 201 -1.04 16.27 20.15
C GLU A 201 -0.06 17.18 19.32
N PHE A 202 -0.39 18.34 18.68
CA PHE A 202 -1.58 18.81 17.89
C PHE A 202 -1.14 19.89 16.82
N GLY A 203 -2.03 20.81 16.38
CA GLY A 203 -1.65 22.24 16.28
C GLY A 203 -1.59 23.03 14.93
N LYS A 204 -2.58 22.98 14.03
CA LYS A 204 -2.88 23.96 12.93
C LYS A 204 -1.73 24.75 12.23
N HIS A 205 -1.32 24.25 11.06
CA HIS A 205 -1.40 25.02 9.79
C HIS A 205 -1.88 24.05 8.70
N VAL A 206 -1.83 24.37 7.39
CA VAL A 206 -2.08 23.36 6.33
C VAL A 206 -0.85 22.46 6.10
N GLU A 207 -0.22 22.03 7.19
CA GLU A 207 0.73 20.91 7.19
C GLU A 207 -0.06 19.60 7.11
N ARG A 208 0.20 18.78 6.09
CA ARG A 208 -0.28 17.38 6.10
C ARG A 208 0.79 16.50 6.73
N ARG A 209 0.64 16.20 8.02
CA ARG A 209 1.40 15.15 8.68
C ARG A 209 0.80 13.79 8.30
N ALA A 210 1.65 12.84 7.94
CA ALA A 210 1.27 11.48 7.60
C ALA A 210 2.13 10.53 8.42
N ILE A 211 1.48 9.72 9.27
CA ILE A 211 2.15 8.70 10.08
C ILE A 211 1.81 7.35 9.47
N VAL A 212 2.85 6.55 9.19
CA VAL A 212 2.72 5.28 8.45
C VAL A 212 3.53 4.20 9.17
N ARG A 213 2.88 3.43 10.04
CA ARG A 213 3.46 2.19 10.58
C ARG A 213 3.40 1.11 9.49
N ARG A 214 4.53 0.45 9.21
CA ARG A 214 4.63 -0.68 8.26
C ARG A 214 5.03 -1.94 9.01
N VAL A 215 4.07 -2.81 9.31
CA VAL A 215 4.36 -4.13 9.89
C VAL A 215 4.67 -5.13 8.77
N ILE A 216 5.63 -6.02 9.00
CA ILE A 216 6.02 -7.09 8.07
C ILE A 216 6.00 -8.40 8.84
N CYS A 217 5.18 -9.35 8.40
CA CYS A 217 5.30 -10.74 8.84
C CYS A 217 6.45 -11.42 8.07
N GLU A 218 7.26 -12.22 8.77
CA GLU A 218 8.34 -12.99 8.15
C GLU A 218 7.88 -14.35 7.60
N SER A 219 6.64 -14.74 7.86
CA SER A 219 6.00 -15.98 7.41
C SER A 219 5.27 -15.84 6.07
N THR A 220 5.97 -15.48 4.97
CA THR A 220 5.49 -15.66 3.58
C THR A 220 6.59 -15.51 2.53
#